data_AF-A0A3B0U6N7-F1
#
_entry.id   AF-A0A3B0U6N7-F1
#
_cell.length_a   1.000
_cell.length_b   1.000
_cell.length_c   1.000
_cell.angle_alpha   90.00
_cell.angle_beta   90.00
_cell.angle_gamma   90.00
#
_symmetry.space_group_name_H-M   'P 1'
#
loop_
_entity.id
_entity.type
_entity.pdbx_description
1 polymer ?
#
loop_
_entity_poly.entity_id
_entity_poly.type
_entity_poly.pdbx_seq_one_letter_code
_entity_poly.pdbx_strand_id
1 'polypeptide(L)' 'MYIIKIKGKAKIPDYIQLRDNDFILVGYFRADRPLRDLGKYNLEQHKENLQTLINELPFGKLTKLNFK' A
#
# COMPACT_ATOMS: atom_id res chain seq x y z
N MET A 1 -0.34 -8.18 -7.93
CA MET A 1 0.17 -7.05 -7.14
C MET A 1 0.05 -7.39 -5.66
N TYR A 2 0.95 -6.89 -4.83
CA TYR A 2 0.98 -7.09 -3.40
C TYR A 2 1.10 -5.74 -2.68
N ILE A 3 0.61 -5.70 -1.44
CA ILE A 3 0.73 -4.56 -0.54
C ILE A 3 1.39 -5.01 0.76
N ILE A 4 2.22 -4.15 1.34
CA ILE A 4 2.78 -4.34 2.68
C ILE A 4 2.86 -3.01 3.42
N LYS A 5 2.45 -3.03 4.69
CA LYS A 5 2.58 -1.89 5.61
C LYS A 5 3.84 -2.06 6.44
N ILE A 6 4.73 -1.07 6.36
CA ILE A 6 6.02 -1.05 7.02
C ILE A 6 5.96 -0.08 8.19
N LYS A 7 6.33 -0.56 9.37
CA LYS A 7 6.35 0.25 10.58
C LYS A 7 7.58 1.14 10.58
N GLY A 8 7.37 2.44 10.73
CA GLY A 8 8.42 3.41 10.94
C GLY A 8 9.06 3.26 12.32
N LYS A 9 10.26 3.82 12.49
CA LYS A 9 10.97 3.86 13.76
C LYS A 9 11.23 5.30 14.18
N ALA A 10 10.96 5.62 15.44
CA ALA A 10 11.18 6.94 16.03
C ALA A 10 10.52 8.07 15.20
N LYS A 11 11.32 8.89 14.51
CA LYS A 11 10.86 10.02 13.70
C LYS A 11 10.46 9.62 12.26
N ILE A 12 10.69 8.37 11.86
CA ILE A 12 10.34 7.87 10.53
C ILE A 12 8.86 7.44 10.57
N PRO A 13 8.02 7.94 9.65
CA PRO A 13 6.60 7.57 9.59
C PRO A 13 6.44 6.15 9.06
N ASP A 14 5.22 5.62 9.19
CA ASP A 14 4.83 4.37 8.57
C ASP A 14 4.70 4.51 7.05
N TYR A 15 4.98 3.44 6.33
CA TYR A 15 4.93 3.41 4.88
C TYR A 15 4.12 2.23 4.36
N ILE A 16 3.62 2.39 3.15
CA ILE A 16 3.01 1.35 2.35
C ILE A 16 3.88 1.14 1.12
N GLN A 17 4.13 -0.13 0.80
CA GLN A 17 4.74 -0.53 -0.46
C GLN A 17 3.73 -1.30 -1.29
N LEU A 18 3.69 -0.97 -2.57
CA LEU A 18 3.05 -1.77 -3.61
C LEU A 18 4.14 -2.50 -4.38
N ARG A 19 3.94 -3.80 -4.58
CA ARG A 19 4.83 -4.65 -5.35
C ARG A 19 4.07 -5.32 -6.49
N ASP A 20 4.70 -5.49 -7.63
CA ASP A 20 4.12 -6.27 -8.73
C ASP A 20 4.16 -7.77 -8.46
N ASN A 21 3.87 -8.59 -9.46
CA ASN A 21 3.83 -10.05 -9.30
C ASN A 21 5.24 -10.67 -9.15
N ASP A 22 6.28 -9.98 -9.61
CA ASP A 22 7.68 -10.36 -9.47
C ASP A 22 8.30 -9.76 -8.18
N PHE A 23 7.45 -9.23 -7.30
CA PHE A 23 7.81 -8.57 -6.04
C PHE A 23 8.67 -7.31 -6.20
N ILE A 24 8.75 -6.74 -7.41
CA ILE A 24 9.45 -5.48 -7.66
C ILE A 24 8.64 -4.33 -7.04
N LEU A 25 9.33 -3.41 -6.37
CA LEU A 25 8.71 -2.24 -5.77
C LEU A 25 8.21 -1.30 -6.87
N VAL A 26 6.89 -1.14 -6.99
CA VAL A 26 6.26 -0.28 -7.98
C VAL A 26 5.66 0.99 -7.37
N GLY A 27 5.32 0.97 -6.08
CA GLY A 27 4.77 2.13 -5.38
C GLY A 27 5.25 2.22 -3.94
N TYR A 28 5.52 3.45 -3.47
CA TYR A 28 5.98 3.71 -2.12
C TYR A 28 5.42 5.03 -1.61
N PHE A 29 4.66 4.97 -0.52
CA PHE A 29 4.00 6.16 0.03
C PHE A 29 3.82 6.04 1.54
N ARG A 30 3.66 7.19 2.17
CA ARG A 30 3.42 7.30 3.60
C ARG A 30 2.02 6.83 3.96
N ALA A 31 1.89 6.03 5.02
CA ALA A 31 0.60 5.49 5.47
C ALA A 31 -0.28 6.56 6.13
N ASP A 32 0.30 7.64 6.65
CA ASP A 32 -0.41 8.75 7.29
C ASP A 32 -0.90 9.82 6.30
N ARG A 33 -0.71 9.61 5.00
CA ARG A 33 -1.12 10.56 3.95
C ARG A 33 -2.17 9.94 3.03
N PRO A 34 -3.06 10.75 2.43
CA PRO A 34 -3.96 10.26 1.40
C PRO A 34 -3.19 9.60 0.26
N LEU A 35 -3.72 8.49 -0.24
CA LEU A 35 -3.21 7.84 -1.44
C LEU A 35 -3.33 8.79 -2.63
N ARG A 36 -2.21 9.04 -3.29
CA ARG A 36 -2.11 9.86 -4.50
C ARG A 36 -1.55 9.02 -5.64
N ASP A 37 -1.84 9.43 -6.86
CA ASP A 37 -1.32 8.81 -8.08
C ASP A 37 -1.65 7.29 -8.21
N LEU A 38 -2.81 6.86 -7.69
CA LEU A 38 -3.25 5.46 -7.80
C LEU A 38 -3.53 5.06 -9.25
N GLY A 39 -3.74 6.03 -10.14
CA GLY A 39 -3.99 5.84 -11.57
C GLY A 39 -2.84 5.15 -12.28
N LYS A 40 -1.60 5.39 -11.81
CA LYS A 40 -0.40 4.72 -12.34
C LYS A 40 -0.38 3.22 -12.07
N TYR A 41 -1.21 2.75 -11.13
CA TYR A 41 -1.29 1.37 -10.71
C TYR A 41 -2.62 0.70 -11.07
N ASN A 42 -3.49 1.38 -11.82
CA ASN A 42 -4.88 0.96 -12.09
C ASN A 42 -5.71 0.75 -10.81
N LEU A 43 -5.44 1.54 -9.75
CA LEU A 43 -6.07 1.41 -8.43
C LEU A 43 -7.02 2.56 -8.07
N GLU A 44 -7.23 3.57 -8.93
CA GLU A 44 -8.10 4.71 -8.61
C GLU A 44 -9.52 4.28 -8.26
N GLN A 45 -10.09 3.34 -9.03
CA GLN A 45 -11.43 2.81 -8.80
C GLN A 45 -11.57 2.03 -7.48
N HIS A 46 -10.45 1.64 -6.86
CA HIS A 46 -10.42 0.88 -5.61
C HIS A 46 -9.88 1.71 -4.43
N LYS A 47 -9.80 3.04 -4.57
CA LYS A 47 -9.20 3.93 -3.57
C LYS A 47 -9.81 3.76 -2.17
N GLU A 48 -11.14 3.71 -2.06
CA GLU A 48 -11.82 3.52 -0.78
C GLU A 48 -11.50 2.15 -0.16
N ASN A 49 -11.56 1.07 -0.96
CA ASN A 49 -11.19 -0.27 -0.52
C ASN A 49 -9.73 -0.35 -0.08
N LEU A 50 -8.83 0.34 -0.79
CA LEU A 50 -7.41 0.41 -0.45
C LEU A 50 -7.20 1.12 0.90
N GLN A 51 -7.93 2.22 1.13
CA GLN A 51 -7.84 2.99 2.36
C GLN A 51 -8.27 2.16 3.57
N THR A 52 -9.39 1.43 3.46
CA THR A 52 -9.86 0.50 4.49
C THR A 52 -8.85 -0.62 4.72
N LEU A 53 -8.37 -1.25 3.65
CA LEU A 53 -7.37 -2.31 3.72
C LEU A 53 -6.07 -1.85 4.42
N ILE A 54 -5.59 -0.64 4.15
CA ILE A 54 -4.38 -0.08 4.77
C ILE A 54 -4.56 0.16 6.27
N ASN A 55 -5.76 0.56 6.70
CA ASN A 55 -6.07 0.77 8.10
C ASN A 55 -6.08 -0.56 8.87
N GLU A 56 -6.58 -1.62 8.26
CA GLU A 56 -6.65 -2.97 8.84
C GLU A 56 -5.37 -3.79 8.67
N LEU A 57 -4.47 -3.39 7.76
CA LEU A 57 -3.27 -4.16 7.44
C LEU A 57 -2.32 -4.26 8.64
N PRO A 58 -1.93 -5.48 9.08
CA PRO A 58 -0.89 -5.63 10.08
C PRO A 58 0.48 -5.28 9.48
N PHE A 59 1.35 -4.70 10.31
CA PHE A 59 2.71 -4.35 9.92
C PHE A 59 3.53 -5.60 9.57
N GLY A 60 4.33 -5.50 8.51
CA GLY A 60 5.26 -6.56 8.08
C GLY A 60 4.60 -7.73 7.35
N LYS A 61 3.27 -7.73 7.19
CA LYS A 61 2.56 -8.79 6.46
C LYS A 61 2.34 -8.40 5.00
N LEU A 62 2.86 -9.22 4.09
CA LEU A 62 2.61 -9.10 2.67
C LEU A 62 1.21 -9.66 2.35
N THR A 63 0.35 -8.84 1.75
CA THR A 63 -1.02 -9.21 1.38
C THR A 63 -1.17 -9.06 -0.13
N LYS A 64 -1.76 -10.07 -0.78
CA LYS A 64 -2.05 -10.01 -2.22
C LYS A 64 -3.25 -9.10 -2.47
N LEU A 65 -3.11 -8.16 -3.40
CA LEU A 65 -4.22 -7.34 -3.87
C LEU A 65 -4.98 -8.10 -4.95
N ASN A 66 -6.19 -8.52 -4.63
CA ASN A 66 -7.13 -9.13 -5.57
C ASN A 66 -8.29 -8.15 -5.77
N PHE A 67 -8.05 -7.09 -6.52
CA PHE A 67 -9.15 -6.26 -7.01
C PHE A 67 -9.67 -6.88 -8.30
N LYS A 68 -10.93 -7.33 -8.27
CA LYS A 68 -11.65 -7.86 -9.43
C LYS A 68 -12.13 -6.72 -10.31
#